data_AF-A0A7L4PRM9-F1
#
_entry.id   AF-A0A7L4PRM9-F1
#
_cell.length_a   1.000
_cell.length_b   1.000
_cell.length_c   1.000
_cell.angle_alpha   90.00
_cell.angle_beta   90.00
_cell.angle_gamma   90.00
#
_symmetry.space_group_name_H-M   'P 1'
#
loop_
_entity.id
_entity.type
_entity.pdbx_description
1 polymer ?
#
loop_
_entity_poly.entity_id
_entity_poly.type
_entity_poly.pdbx_seq_one_letter_code
_entity_poly.pdbx_strand_id
1 'polypeptide(L)'
;MKTQITELFGMQVYTEKAVRVGEVEDVVLDVDGKKIDALAVGNLNPELMELKGFRGVKIPYRTIRSIGDIVIIRHLAGAFKKASID
;
A
#
# COMPACT_ATOMS: atom_id res chain seq x y z
N MET A 1 7.74 -10.15 15.47
CA MET A 1 6.28 -10.01 15.50
C MET A 1 5.70 -11.06 14.56
N LYS A 2 4.77 -11.91 15.03
CA LYS A 2 4.02 -12.81 14.15
C LYS A 2 2.72 -12.09 13.80
N THR A 3 2.68 -11.43 12.64
CA THR A 3 1.43 -10.86 12.11
C THR A 3 0.72 -11.94 11.33
N GLN A 4 -0.54 -12.21 11.63
CA GLN A 4 -1.31 -13.10 10.76
C GLN A 4 -1.59 -12.34 9.46
N ILE A 5 -1.35 -12.98 8.31
CA ILE A 5 -1.61 -12.36 7.00
C ILE A 5 -3.06 -11.88 6.90
N THR A 6 -3.99 -12.59 7.55
CA THR A 6 -5.41 -12.25 7.63
C THR A 6 -5.68 -10.91 8.33
N GLU A 7 -4.79 -10.43 9.20
CA GLU A 7 -4.92 -9.13 9.87
C GLU A 7 -4.60 -7.96 8.94
N LEU A 8 -3.95 -8.22 7.78
CA LEU A 8 -3.57 -7.17 6.84
C LEU A 8 -4.73 -6.69 5.96
N PHE A 9 -5.73 -7.55 5.74
CA PHE A 9 -6.86 -7.22 4.86
C PHE A 9 -7.71 -6.10 5.44
N GLY A 10 -8.11 -5.15 4.60
CA GLY A 10 -8.89 -3.98 5.00
C GLY A 10 -8.08 -2.87 5.69
N MET A 11 -6.79 -3.10 5.95
CA MET A 11 -5.93 -2.05 6.53
C MET A 11 -5.78 -0.89 5.56
N GLN A 12 -5.93 0.33 6.09
CA GLN A 12 -5.65 1.53 5.31
C GLN A 12 -4.15 1.71 5.14
N VAL A 13 -3.76 2.09 3.92
CA VAL A 13 -2.35 2.29 3.53
C VAL A 13 -2.08 3.77 3.38
N TYR A 14 -1.04 4.24 4.07
CA TYR A 14 -0.59 5.63 4.04
C TYR A 14 0.89 5.73 3.68
N THR A 15 1.27 6.82 3.00
CA THR A 15 2.69 7.16 2.87
C THR A 15 3.21 7.81 4.16
N GLU A 16 4.53 7.80 4.36
CA GLU A 16 5.18 8.52 5.47
C GLU A 16 4.96 10.05 5.46
N LYS A 17 4.39 10.60 4.38
CA LYS A 17 3.93 12.00 4.28
C LYS A 17 2.44 12.18 4.63
N ALA A 18 1.86 11.22 5.33
CA ALA A 18 0.45 11.22 5.74
C ALA A 18 -0.57 11.29 4.58
N VAL A 19 -0.22 10.77 3.41
CA VAL A 19 -1.15 10.69 2.26
C VAL A 19 -1.74 9.29 2.15
N ARG A 20 -3.08 9.19 2.15
CA ARG A 20 -3.81 7.92 1.97
C ARG A 20 -3.60 7.39 0.56
N VAL A 21 -3.14 6.15 0.45
CA VAL A 21 -2.94 5.42 -0.81
C VAL A 21 -4.16 4.61 -1.20
N GLY A 22 -4.71 3.84 -0.26
CA GLY A 22 -5.83 2.94 -0.50
C GLY A 22 -6.00 1.94 0.64
N GLU A 23 -6.50 0.76 0.32
CA GLU A 23 -6.83 -0.31 1.26
C GLU A 23 -6.26 -1.65 0.80
N VAL A 24 -5.71 -2.44 1.72
CA VAL A 24 -5.18 -3.77 1.39
C VAL A 24 -6.34 -4.72 1.04
N GLU A 25 -6.39 -5.16 -0.22
CA GLU A 25 -7.37 -6.12 -0.72
C GLU A 25 -6.81 -7.54 -0.79
N ASP A 26 -5.50 -7.69 -0.99
CA ASP A 26 -4.85 -9.00 -1.07
C ASP A 26 -3.36 -8.96 -0.70
N VAL A 27 -2.76 -10.13 -0.48
CA VAL A 27 -1.35 -10.31 -0.14
C VAL A 27 -0.70 -11.28 -1.11
N VAL A 28 0.35 -10.81 -1.79
CA VAL A 28 1.15 -11.62 -2.71
C VAL A 28 2.26 -12.32 -1.92
N LEU A 29 2.30 -13.64 -2.03
CA LEU A 29 3.27 -14.49 -1.34
C LEU A 29 4.33 -15.03 -2.29
N ASP A 30 5.58 -15.02 -1.83
CA ASP A 30 6.66 -15.81 -2.40
C ASP A 30 6.66 -17.17 -1.67
N VAL A 31 6.19 -18.21 -2.36
CA VAL A 31 6.02 -19.56 -1.80
C VAL A 31 7.38 -20.22 -1.56
N ASP A 32 8.33 -20.02 -2.49
CA ASP A 32 9.67 -20.60 -2.40
C ASP A 32 10.47 -19.93 -1.27
N GLY A 33 10.40 -18.59 -1.21
CA GLY A 33 11.05 -17.77 -0.19
C GLY A 33 10.33 -17.72 1.16
N LYS A 34 9.11 -18.31 1.26
CA LYS A 34 8.25 -18.31 2.46
C LYS A 34 8.07 -16.92 3.08
N LYS A 35 7.84 -15.91 2.24
CA LYS A 35 7.73 -14.50 2.66
C LYS A 35 6.61 -13.78 1.92
N ILE A 36 6.18 -12.65 2.46
CA ILE A 36 5.31 -11.72 1.74
C ILE A 36 6.17 -10.97 0.72
N ASP A 37 5.75 -11.00 -0.55
CA ASP A 37 6.39 -10.26 -1.64
C ASP A 37 5.82 -8.84 -1.74
N ALA A 38 4.49 -8.72 -1.72
CA ALA A 38 3.80 -7.44 -1.88
C ALA A 38 2.38 -7.46 -1.29
N LEU A 39 1.83 -6.26 -1.07
CA LEU A 39 0.40 -6.04 -0.81
C LEU A 39 -0.27 -5.59 -2.10
N ALA A 40 -1.43 -6.16 -2.42
CA ALA A 40 -2.33 -5.62 -3.43
C ALA A 40 -3.25 -4.60 -2.74
N VAL A 41 -3.17 -3.35 -3.19
CA VAL A 41 -3.89 -2.23 -2.60
C VAL A 41 -4.91 -1.74 -3.61
N GLY A 42 -6.19 -1.80 -3.24
CA GLY A 42 -7.28 -1.23 -4.00
C GLY A 42 -7.92 -0.06 -3.26
N ASN A 43 -9.19 0.24 -3.56
CA ASN A 43 -9.91 1.41 -3.03
C ASN A 43 -9.03 2.69 -3.01
N LEU A 44 -8.33 2.90 -4.15
CA LEU A 44 -7.25 3.87 -4.26
C LEU A 44 -7.76 5.28 -4.01
N ASN A 45 -6.92 6.12 -3.40
CA ASN A 45 -7.20 7.55 -3.30
C ASN A 45 -7.18 8.17 -4.72
N PRO A 46 -8.32 8.69 -5.23
CA PRO A 46 -8.41 9.24 -6.58
C PRO A 46 -7.49 10.45 -6.79
N GLU A 47 -7.15 11.19 -5.73
CA GLU A 47 -6.29 12.38 -5.79
C GLU A 47 -4.81 12.04 -5.98
N LEU A 48 -4.38 10.84 -5.59
CA LEU A 48 -2.98 10.44 -5.65
C LEU A 48 -2.55 9.91 -7.02
N MET A 49 -3.52 9.50 -7.83
CA MET A 49 -3.28 8.67 -8.99
C MET A 49 -4.14 9.14 -10.16
N GLU A 50 -3.51 9.77 -11.16
CA GLU A 50 -4.04 9.92 -12.53
C GLU A 50 -4.12 8.56 -13.25
N LEU A 51 -4.42 7.47 -12.52
CA LEU A 51 -4.54 6.13 -13.06
C LEU A 51 -5.91 6.00 -13.73
N LYS A 52 -6.05 6.59 -14.92
CA LYS A 52 -7.12 6.22 -15.84
C LYS A 52 -6.96 4.73 -16.19
N GLY A 53 -7.66 3.86 -15.46
CA GLY A 53 -7.86 2.45 -15.83
C GLY A 53 -7.31 1.39 -14.87
N PHE A 54 -6.56 1.74 -13.82
CA PHE A 54 -6.06 0.73 -12.87
C PHE A 54 -6.96 0.66 -11.63
N ARG A 55 -7.39 -0.56 -11.26
CA ARG A 55 -8.26 -0.81 -10.10
C ARG A 55 -7.51 -0.94 -8.78
N GLY A 56 -6.18 -1.06 -8.83
CA GLY A 56 -5.33 -1.26 -7.66
C GLY A 56 -3.85 -1.17 -8.02
N VAL A 57 -3.00 -1.16 -7.00
CA VAL A 57 -1.54 -1.10 -7.10
C VAL A 57 -0.88 -2.18 -6.26
N LYS A 58 0.24 -2.71 -6.76
CA LYS A 58 1.06 -3.67 -6.02
C LYS A 58 2.14 -2.92 -5.25
N ILE A 59 2.13 -3.00 -3.93
CA ILE A 59 3.10 -2.37 -3.03
C ILE A 59 4.11 -3.42 -2.55
N PRO A 60 5.38 -3.36 -2.98
CA PRO A 60 6.40 -4.30 -2.52
C PRO A 60 6.57 -4.23 -1.01
N TYR A 61 6.62 -5.40 -0.35
CA TYR A 61 6.71 -5.49 1.10
C TYR A 61 7.95 -4.76 1.65
N ARG A 62 9.04 -4.75 0.88
CA ARG A 62 10.28 -3.99 1.19
C ARG A 62 10.10 -2.47 1.32
N THR A 63 9.02 -1.89 0.77
CA THR A 63 8.74 -0.45 0.86
C THR A 63 7.91 -0.09 2.09
N ILE A 64 7.32 -1.08 2.75
CA ILE A 64 6.57 -0.90 4.00
C ILE A 64 7.56 -0.49 5.10
N ARG A 65 7.21 0.57 5.80
CA ARG A 65 7.98 1.13 6.92
C ARG A 65 7.52 0.53 8.25
N SER A 66 6.22 0.41 8.45
CA SER A 66 5.62 -0.12 9.68
C SER A 66 4.20 -0.62 9.44
N ILE A 67 3.78 -1.59 10.25
CA ILE A 67 2.42 -2.16 10.29
C ILE A 67 1.98 -2.14 11.75
N GLY A 68 0.79 -1.57 12.00
CA GLY A 68 0.13 -1.50 13.31
C GLY A 68 -1.39 -1.49 13.07
N ASP A 69 -2.06 -0.40 13.43
CA ASP A 69 -3.48 -0.18 13.04
C ASP A 69 -3.62 0.20 11.56
N ILE A 70 -2.56 0.74 10.97
CA ILE A 70 -2.45 1.10 9.55
C ILE A 70 -1.12 0.61 8.98
N VAL A 71 -1.04 0.56 7.64
CA VAL A 71 0.21 0.27 6.92
C VAL A 71 0.85 1.58 6.49
N ILE A 72 2.09 1.82 6.90
CA ILE A 72 2.87 2.98 6.44
C ILE A 72 3.89 2.53 5.41
N ILE A 73 3.92 3.18 4.25
CA ILE A 73 4.89 2.94 3.18
C ILE A 73 5.83 4.13 3.01
N ARG A 74 7.04 3.85 2.54
CA ARG A 74 7.96 4.90 2.08
C ARG A 74 7.35 5.69 0.94
N HIS A 75 7.52 7.01 0.96
CA HIS A 75 7.00 7.87 -0.10
C HIS A 75 7.88 7.74 -1.35
N LEU A 76 7.34 7.12 -2.40
CA LEU A 76 8.03 6.99 -3.69
C LEU A 76 7.81 8.25 -4.53
N ALA A 77 8.88 9.03 -4.70
CA ALA A 77 8.85 10.20 -5.58
C ALA A 77 8.47 9.77 -7.01
N GLY A 78 7.44 10.42 -7.58
CA GLY A 78 6.93 10.12 -8.94
C GLY A 78 5.78 9.11 -9.01
N ALA A 79 5.51 8.32 -7.96
CA ALA A 79 4.33 7.44 -7.90
C ALA A 79 3.06 8.18 -7.44
N PHE A 80 3.24 9.34 -6.80
CA PHE A 80 2.21 10.13 -6.15
C PHE A 80 2.37 11.57 -6.62
N LYS A 81 1.49 12.04 -7.50
CA LYS A 81 1.46 13.44 -7.88
C LYS A 81 0.93 14.21 -6.67
N LYS A 82 1.58 15.31 -6.31
CA LYS A 82 1.16 16.16 -5.18
C LYS A 82 -0.26 16.61 -5.47
N ALA A 83 -1.22 16.32 -4.59
CA ALA A 83 -2.47 17.07 -4.60
C ALA A 83 -2.06 18.54 -4.37
N SER A 84 -2.24 19.36 -5.39
CA SER A 84 -2.06 20.81 -5.25
C SER A 84 -3.09 21.24 -4.21
N ILE A 85 -2.59 21.69 -3.06
CA ILE A 85 -3.40 22.47 -2.13
C ILE A 85 -3.37 23.87 -2.74
N ASP A 86 -4.43 24.22 -3.47
CA ASP A 86 -4.74 25.60 -3.83
C ASP A 86 -5.23 26.37 -2.60
#